data_AF-A0AB38YXR7-F1
#
_entry.id   AF-A0AB38YXR7-F1
#
_cell.length_a   1.000
_cell.length_b   1.000
_cell.length_c   1.000
_cell.angle_alpha   90.00
_cell.angle_beta   90.00
_cell.angle_gamma   90.00
#
_symmetry.space_group_name_H-M   'P 1'
#
loop_
_entity.id
_entity.type
_entity.pdbx_description
1 polymer ?
#
loop_
_entity_poly.entity_id
_entity_poly.type
_entity_poly.pdbx_seq_one_letter_code
_entity_poly.pdbx_strand_id
1 'polypeptide(L)'
;MKIENIPDSIDPSLNLEAVRDECLEMVKKRAYFSAGAAVVPIPFFDVVIDIGILSQIIPDISARFGLSPDHITVYDPETKQIHWNELRKRGFEFSGLVVARTAVKKSLNGAIGKVLTKQVTKFIPLGGQIVAASLGYIVMKKVAEAHVQECYHLAKRIQQKSTTAAV
;
A
#
# COMPACT_ATOMS: atom_id res chain seq x y z
N MET A 1 5.69 -4.38 9.62
CA MET A 1 6.43 -5.24 8.64
C MET A 1 7.66 -5.79 9.35
N LYS A 2 8.22 -6.97 9.01
CA LYS A 2 9.46 -7.41 9.69
C LYS A 2 10.66 -6.79 8.96
N ILE A 3 11.39 -5.93 9.67
CA ILE A 3 12.66 -5.35 9.21
C ILE A 3 13.73 -6.38 9.49
N GLU A 4 14.21 -7.07 8.45
CA GLU A 4 15.10 -8.24 8.62
C GLU A 4 16.60 -7.87 8.66
N ASN A 5 16.95 -6.61 8.36
CA ASN A 5 18.33 -6.14 8.39
C ASN A 5 18.44 -4.77 9.07
N ILE A 6 18.84 -4.75 10.34
CA ILE A 6 18.96 -3.53 11.14
C ILE A 6 20.43 -3.12 11.17
N PRO A 7 20.81 -1.93 10.64
CA PRO A 7 22.20 -1.47 10.71
C PRO A 7 22.63 -1.19 12.16
N ASP A 8 23.89 -1.48 12.47
CA ASP A 8 24.46 -1.31 13.82
C ASP A 8 24.59 0.16 14.25
N SER A 9 24.58 1.09 13.29
CA SER A 9 24.63 2.54 13.53
C SER A 9 23.95 3.32 12.41
N ILE A 10 23.21 4.38 12.77
CA ILE A 10 22.66 5.38 11.85
C ILE A 10 23.39 6.69 12.11
N ASP A 11 23.48 7.56 11.10
CA ASP A 11 24.08 8.91 11.23
C ASP A 11 23.50 9.65 12.47
N PRO A 12 24.33 9.98 13.47
CA PRO A 12 23.88 10.64 14.69
C PRO A 12 23.42 12.09 14.47
N SER A 13 23.74 12.70 13.33
CA SER A 13 23.30 14.05 12.96
C SER A 13 21.99 14.07 12.16
N LEU A 14 21.45 12.90 11.78
CA LEU A 14 20.22 12.79 11.00
C LEU A 14 19.02 13.31 11.81
N ASN A 15 18.32 14.30 11.24
CA ASN A 15 17.07 14.82 11.80
C ASN A 15 15.90 13.88 11.45
N LEU A 16 15.62 12.93 12.34
CA LEU A 16 14.60 11.91 12.16
C LEU A 16 13.18 12.50 12.05
N GLU A 17 12.91 13.62 12.71
CA GLU A 17 11.64 14.32 12.67
C GLU A 17 11.38 14.94 11.28
N ALA A 18 12.39 15.57 10.68
CA ALA A 18 12.29 16.11 9.32
C ALA A 18 12.08 14.99 8.29
N VAL A 19 12.83 13.89 8.40
CA VAL A 19 12.70 12.72 7.52
C VAL A 19 11.30 12.11 7.62
N ARG A 20 10.75 12.01 8.84
CA ARG A 20 9.38 11.54 9.07
C ARG A 20 8.36 12.40 8.33
N ASP A 21 8.45 13.72 8.47
CA ASP A 21 7.47 14.63 7.87
C ASP A 21 7.54 14.60 6.33
N GLU A 22 8.74 14.51 5.75
CA GLU A 22 8.93 14.28 4.31
C GLU A 22 8.30 12.97 3.84
N CYS A 23 8.49 11.89 4.60
CA CYS A 23 7.92 10.58 4.27
C CYS A 23 6.38 10.61 4.34
N LEU A 24 5.80 11.28 5.33
CA LEU A 24 4.33 11.43 5.43
C LEU A 24 3.75 12.20 4.24
N GLU A 25 4.41 13.27 3.78
CA GLU A 25 3.99 14.02 2.59
C GLU A 25 4.08 13.18 1.31
N MET A 26 5.14 12.40 1.19
CA MET A 26 5.32 11.44 0.10
C MET A 26 4.23 10.35 0.10
N VAL A 27 3.89 9.80 1.27
CA VAL A 27 2.81 8.82 1.44
C VAL A 27 1.48 9.39 0.97
N LYS A 28 1.14 10.62 1.36
CA LYS A 28 -0.10 11.29 0.91
C LYS A 28 -0.15 11.38 -0.61
N LYS A 29 0.94 11.81 -1.26
CA LYS A 29 1.03 11.91 -2.72
C LYS A 29 0.81 10.55 -3.39
N ARG A 30 1.48 9.50 -2.91
CA ARG A 30 1.36 8.12 -3.44
C ARG A 30 -0.03 7.50 -3.18
N ALA A 31 -0.67 7.84 -2.06
CA ALA A 31 -2.05 7.43 -1.78
C ALA A 31 -3.07 8.04 -2.77
N TYR A 32 -2.83 9.26 -3.29
CA TYR A 32 -3.67 9.81 -4.36
C TYR A 32 -3.55 9.02 -5.67
N PHE A 33 -2.37 8.48 -6.00
CA PHE A 33 -2.21 7.61 -7.18
C PHE A 33 -3.00 6.30 -7.03
N SER A 34 -2.98 5.70 -5.84
CA SER A 34 -3.82 4.55 -5.49
C SER A 34 -5.31 4.84 -5.69
N ALA A 35 -5.79 5.98 -5.15
CA ALA A 35 -7.17 6.43 -5.33
C ALA A 35 -7.53 6.64 -6.81
N GLY A 36 -6.61 7.20 -7.60
CA GLY A 36 -6.76 7.39 -9.04
C GLY A 36 -6.81 6.07 -9.83
N ALA A 37 -6.10 5.04 -9.39
CA ALA A 37 -6.16 3.72 -10.03
C ALA A 37 -7.54 3.06 -9.84
N ALA A 38 -8.19 3.29 -8.70
CA ALA A 38 -9.52 2.74 -8.39
C ALA A 38 -10.68 3.33 -9.23
N VAL A 39 -10.45 4.44 -9.96
CA VAL A 39 -11.46 4.98 -10.89
C VAL A 39 -11.37 4.38 -12.29
N VAL A 40 -10.32 3.62 -12.58
CA VAL A 40 -10.13 2.95 -13.87
C VAL A 40 -11.00 1.67 -13.88
N PRO A 41 -11.90 1.48 -14.87
CA PRO A 41 -12.83 0.36 -14.91
C PRO A 41 -12.16 -0.94 -15.41
N ILE A 42 -10.93 -1.22 -14.96
CA ILE A 42 -10.18 -2.44 -15.25
C ILE A 42 -10.17 -3.28 -13.96
N PRO A 43 -10.71 -4.51 -13.98
CA PRO A 43 -10.67 -5.39 -12.82
C PRO A 43 -9.25 -5.58 -12.30
N PHE A 44 -9.07 -5.50 -10.98
CA PHE A 44 -7.79 -5.71 -10.26
C PHE A 44 -6.68 -4.70 -10.54
N PHE A 45 -6.94 -3.69 -11.36
CA PHE A 45 -5.92 -2.71 -11.71
C PHE A 45 -5.45 -1.90 -10.50
N ASP A 46 -6.39 -1.45 -9.68
CA ASP A 46 -6.15 -0.78 -8.39
C ASP A 46 -5.23 -1.61 -7.48
N VAL A 47 -5.51 -2.90 -7.31
CA VAL A 47 -4.72 -3.79 -6.45
C VAL A 47 -3.28 -3.94 -6.96
N VAL A 48 -3.10 -4.09 -8.28
CA VAL A 48 -1.77 -4.19 -8.90
C VAL A 48 -0.97 -2.91 -8.69
N ILE A 49 -1.61 -1.75 -8.91
CA ILE A 49 -1.00 -0.45 -8.69
C ILE A 49 -0.63 -0.26 -7.22
N ASP A 50 -1.52 -0.64 -6.29
CA ASP A 50 -1.27 -0.54 -4.86
C ASP A 50 -0.06 -1.36 -4.42
N ILE A 51 0.06 -2.60 -4.91
CA ILE A 51 1.22 -3.45 -4.65
C ILE A 51 2.49 -2.82 -5.21
N GLY A 52 2.44 -2.30 -6.44
CA GLY A 52 3.59 -1.64 -7.08
C GLY A 52 4.05 -0.40 -6.30
N ILE A 53 3.11 0.44 -5.87
CA ILE A 53 3.38 1.63 -5.05
C ILE A 53 3.99 1.22 -3.71
N LEU A 54 3.42 0.23 -3.02
CA LEU A 54 3.94 -0.25 -1.73
C LEU A 54 5.35 -0.85 -1.87
N SER A 55 5.59 -1.64 -2.92
CA SER A 55 6.88 -2.25 -3.20
C SER A 55 8.00 -1.22 -3.42
N GLN A 56 7.66 0.02 -3.81
CA GLN A 56 8.61 1.12 -3.98
C GLN A 56 8.70 2.01 -2.74
N ILE A 57 7.56 2.39 -2.13
CA ILE A 57 7.54 3.36 -1.04
C ILE A 57 8.13 2.79 0.27
N ILE A 58 7.90 1.50 0.55
CA ILE A 58 8.35 0.86 1.78
C ILE A 58 9.89 0.87 1.87
N PRO A 59 10.64 0.38 0.85
CA PRO A 59 12.10 0.44 0.90
C PRO A 59 12.64 1.88 0.82
N ASP A 60 11.98 2.78 0.08
CA ASP A 60 12.33 4.22 0.01
C ASP A 60 12.24 4.87 1.39
N ILE A 61 11.17 4.60 2.16
CA ILE A 61 11.01 5.04 3.55
C ILE A 61 12.14 4.49 4.42
N SER A 62 12.38 3.17 4.39
CA SER A 62 13.43 2.54 5.21
C SER A 62 14.81 3.16 4.93
N ALA A 63 15.16 3.33 3.65
CA ALA A 63 16.42 3.93 3.24
C ALA A 63 16.59 5.37 3.71
N ARG A 64 15.52 6.19 3.69
CA ARG A 64 15.54 7.58 4.19
C ARG A 64 15.81 7.68 5.69
N PHE A 65 15.39 6.69 6.46
CA PHE A 65 15.72 6.59 7.88
C PHE A 65 17.11 5.99 8.14
N GLY A 66 17.90 5.72 7.10
CA GLY A 66 19.21 5.08 7.22
C GLY A 66 19.12 3.61 7.62
N LEU A 67 17.94 2.99 7.50
CA LEU A 67 17.73 1.56 7.74
C LEU A 67 18.04 0.80 6.46
N SER A 68 18.53 -0.45 6.57
CA SER A 68 18.70 -1.28 5.38
C SER A 68 17.35 -1.39 4.67
N PRO A 69 17.29 -1.15 3.36
CA PRO A 69 16.06 -1.37 2.62
C PRO A 69 15.67 -2.84 2.78
N ASP A 70 14.44 -3.08 3.23
CA ASP A 70 13.86 -4.41 3.16
C ASP A 70 13.75 -4.77 1.67
N HIS A 71 14.62 -5.67 1.20
CA HIS A 71 14.63 -6.12 -0.20
C HIS A 71 13.38 -6.95 -0.46
N ILE A 72 12.28 -6.26 -0.77
CA ILE A 72 10.98 -6.86 -0.97
C ILE A 72 10.53 -6.56 -2.39
N THR A 73 11.04 -7.34 -3.34
CA THR A 73 10.69 -7.26 -4.75
C THR A 73 9.47 -8.13 -5.04
N VAL A 74 8.28 -7.58 -4.79
CA VAL A 74 7.01 -8.21 -5.21
C VAL A 74 6.70 -7.86 -6.68
N TYR A 75 7.28 -6.75 -7.13
CA TYR A 75 7.22 -6.21 -8.48
C TYR A 75 8.64 -5.95 -8.97
N ASP A 76 8.98 -6.50 -10.12
CA ASP A 76 10.25 -6.18 -10.80
C ASP A 76 10.00 -5.04 -11.80
N PRO A 77 10.56 -3.83 -11.56
CA PRO A 77 10.34 -2.69 -12.44
C PRO A 77 11.03 -2.83 -13.81
N GLU A 78 12.06 -3.66 -13.96
CA GLU A 78 12.72 -3.88 -15.25
C GLU A 78 11.91 -4.83 -16.12
N THR A 79 11.44 -5.93 -15.56
CA THR A 79 10.66 -6.93 -16.31
C THR A 79 9.16 -6.65 -16.32
N LYS A 80 8.68 -5.70 -15.49
CA LYS A 80 7.26 -5.39 -15.24
C LYS A 80 6.44 -6.62 -14.79
N GLN A 81 7.11 -7.64 -14.26
CA GLN A 81 6.46 -8.88 -13.85
C GLN A 81 6.06 -8.83 -12.39
N ILE A 82 4.84 -9.29 -12.12
CA ILE A 82 4.30 -9.43 -10.77
C ILE A 82 4.63 -10.85 -10.30
N HIS A 83 5.41 -10.97 -9.22
CA HIS A 83 5.74 -12.26 -8.63
C HIS A 83 4.59 -12.76 -7.75
N TRP A 84 3.55 -13.32 -8.39
CA TRP A 84 2.33 -13.83 -7.74
C TRP A 84 2.58 -14.84 -6.61
N ASN A 85 3.67 -15.61 -6.68
CA ASN A 85 4.05 -16.55 -5.63
C ASN A 85 4.52 -15.86 -4.36
N GLU A 86 5.19 -14.71 -4.48
CA GLU A 86 5.68 -13.94 -3.35
C GLU A 86 4.54 -13.17 -2.67
N LEU A 87 3.56 -12.69 -3.45
CA LEU A 87 2.29 -12.16 -2.94
C LEU A 87 1.53 -13.18 -2.10
N ARG A 88 1.36 -14.40 -2.61
CA ARG A 88 0.63 -15.47 -1.93
C ARG A 88 1.30 -15.88 -0.62
N LYS A 89 2.64 -16.02 -0.61
CA LYS A 89 3.41 -16.32 0.62
C LYS A 89 3.24 -15.26 1.71
N ARG A 90 2.99 -14.01 1.33
CA ARG A 90 2.74 -12.89 2.26
C ARG A 90 1.27 -12.74 2.68
N GLY A 91 0.41 -13.71 2.34
CA GLY A 91 -0.98 -13.78 2.79
C GLY A 91 -2.00 -13.08 1.89
N PHE A 92 -1.62 -12.64 0.69
CA PHE A 92 -2.57 -12.12 -0.29
C PHE A 92 -3.27 -13.28 -1.02
N GLU A 93 -4.30 -13.81 -0.37
CA GLU A 93 -5.21 -14.83 -0.90
C GLU A 93 -6.32 -14.19 -1.75
N PHE A 94 -6.15 -14.19 -3.07
CA PHE A 94 -7.17 -13.68 -4.02
C PHE A 94 -8.41 -14.60 -4.14
N SER A 95 -8.45 -15.69 -3.38
CA SER A 95 -9.52 -16.71 -3.38
C SER A 95 -10.90 -16.11 -3.05
N GLY A 96 -10.97 -15.13 -2.15
CA GLY A 96 -12.20 -14.44 -1.78
C GLY A 96 -12.88 -13.70 -2.94
N LEU A 97 -12.11 -13.26 -3.94
CA LEU A 97 -12.65 -12.46 -5.04
C LEU A 97 -13.29 -13.31 -6.15
N VAL A 98 -12.83 -14.54 -6.36
CA VAL A 98 -13.51 -15.53 -7.21
C VAL A 98 -14.88 -15.89 -6.63
N VAL A 99 -14.94 -16.05 -5.31
CA VAL A 99 -16.19 -16.30 -4.58
C VAL A 99 -17.11 -15.08 -4.68
N ALA A 100 -16.60 -13.88 -4.43
CA ALA A 100 -17.37 -12.63 -4.55
C ALA A 100 -17.95 -12.44 -5.97
N ARG A 101 -17.14 -12.70 -7.02
CA ARG A 101 -17.59 -12.62 -8.42
C ARG A 101 -18.73 -13.61 -8.71
N THR A 102 -18.65 -14.81 -8.16
CA THR A 102 -19.69 -15.83 -8.30
C THR A 102 -20.98 -15.40 -7.59
N ALA A 103 -20.87 -14.83 -6.39
CA ALA A 103 -22.01 -14.32 -5.62
C ALA A 103 -22.70 -13.14 -6.34
N VAL A 104 -21.94 -12.16 -6.84
CA VAL A 104 -22.48 -11.00 -7.57
C VAL A 104 -23.17 -11.43 -8.86
N LYS A 105 -22.53 -12.28 -9.67
CA LYS A 105 -23.11 -12.79 -10.94
C LYS A 105 -24.39 -13.58 -10.70
N LYS A 106 -24.46 -14.36 -9.60
CA LYS A 106 -25.65 -15.14 -9.22
C LYS A 106 -26.78 -14.23 -8.72
N SER A 107 -26.46 -13.14 -8.02
CA SER A 107 -27.44 -12.14 -7.55
C SER A 107 -28.02 -11.30 -8.69
N LEU A 108 -27.19 -10.88 -9.66
CA LEU A 108 -27.60 -10.07 -10.82
C LEU A 108 -28.58 -10.80 -11.75
N ASN A 109 -28.49 -12.14 -11.83
CA ASN A 109 -29.36 -12.98 -12.64
C ASN A 109 -30.74 -13.27 -11.99
N GLY A 110 -30.95 -12.87 -10.73
CA GLY A 110 -32.25 -12.97 -10.06
C GLY A 110 -33.25 -11.91 -10.55
N ALA A 111 -34.55 -12.15 -10.38
CA ALA A 111 -35.64 -11.27 -10.82
C ALA A 111 -35.53 -9.79 -10.41
N ILE A 112 -34.73 -9.49 -9.38
CA ILE A 112 -34.45 -8.15 -8.83
C ILE A 112 -33.52 -7.32 -9.75
N GLY A 113 -32.59 -7.94 -10.49
CA GLY A 113 -31.64 -7.24 -11.36
C GLY A 113 -32.27 -6.53 -12.56
N LYS A 114 -33.42 -7.03 -13.06
CA LYS A 114 -34.15 -6.45 -14.20
C LYS A 114 -34.97 -5.20 -13.84
N VAL A 115 -35.34 -5.02 -12.57
CA VAL A 115 -36.12 -3.87 -12.09
C VAL A 115 -35.20 -2.71 -11.70
N LEU A 116 -34.07 -3.00 -11.04
CA LEU A 116 -33.08 -1.98 -10.64
C LEU A 116 -32.28 -1.38 -11.80
N THR A 117 -32.14 -2.10 -12.92
CA THR A 117 -31.40 -1.63 -14.11
C THR A 117 -32.10 -0.49 -14.87
N LYS A 118 -33.41 -0.29 -14.71
CA LYS A 118 -34.13 0.77 -15.45
C LYS A 118 -34.20 2.12 -14.73
N GLN A 119 -34.11 2.18 -13.40
CA GLN A 119 -34.29 3.45 -12.66
C GLN A 119 -33.01 4.01 -12.02
N VAL A 120 -31.95 3.20 -11.86
CA VAL A 120 -30.77 3.62 -11.07
C VAL A 120 -29.49 3.68 -11.93
N THR A 121 -29.55 3.23 -13.18
CA THR A 121 -28.41 3.21 -14.13
C THR A 121 -27.84 4.58 -14.47
N LYS A 122 -28.58 5.67 -14.20
CA LYS A 122 -28.11 7.04 -14.46
C LYS A 122 -27.19 7.62 -13.37
N PHE A 123 -27.15 7.03 -12.16
CA PHE A 123 -26.30 7.48 -11.04
C PHE A 123 -25.37 6.39 -10.46
N ILE A 124 -25.51 5.13 -10.90
CA ILE A 124 -24.67 4.01 -10.46
C ILE A 124 -23.20 4.02 -10.94
N PRO A 125 -22.78 4.61 -12.09
CA PRO A 125 -21.39 4.43 -12.53
C PRO A 125 -20.36 5.16 -11.65
N LEU A 126 -20.76 6.17 -10.86
CA LEU A 126 -19.81 6.98 -10.08
C LEU A 126 -19.80 6.66 -8.58
N GLY A 127 -20.88 6.13 -8.01
CA GLY A 127 -20.95 5.85 -6.56
C GLY A 127 -19.96 4.78 -6.10
N GLY A 128 -19.84 3.68 -6.86
CA GLY A 128 -18.89 2.60 -6.54
C GLY A 128 -17.42 3.05 -6.64
N GLN A 129 -17.11 3.88 -7.63
CA GLN A 129 -15.75 4.39 -7.84
C GLN A 129 -15.32 5.36 -6.73
N ILE A 130 -16.23 6.21 -6.23
CA ILE A 130 -15.92 7.13 -5.11
C ILE A 130 -15.62 6.33 -3.84
N VAL A 131 -16.43 5.32 -3.53
CA VAL A 131 -16.22 4.47 -2.36
C VAL A 131 -14.91 3.70 -2.50
N ALA A 132 -14.64 3.09 -3.66
CA ALA A 132 -13.40 2.35 -3.93
C ALA A 132 -12.17 3.27 -3.84
N ALA A 133 -12.19 4.44 -4.48
CA ALA A 133 -11.09 5.41 -4.43
C ALA A 133 -10.82 5.92 -3.00
N SER A 134 -11.88 6.18 -2.23
CA SER A 134 -11.75 6.59 -0.82
C SER A 134 -11.14 5.48 0.03
N LEU A 135 -11.58 4.24 -0.17
CA LEU A 135 -11.05 3.10 0.56
C LEU A 135 -9.59 2.82 0.20
N GLY A 136 -9.24 2.81 -1.10
CA GLY A 136 -7.87 2.66 -1.58
C GLY A 136 -6.94 3.71 -0.99
N TYR A 137 -7.34 4.99 -1.02
CA TYR A 137 -6.60 6.08 -0.38
C TYR A 137 -6.35 5.82 1.12
N ILE A 138 -7.40 5.49 1.88
CA ILE A 138 -7.31 5.29 3.33
C ILE A 138 -6.41 4.11 3.65
N VAL A 139 -6.59 2.97 2.98
CA VAL A 139 -5.80 1.75 3.21
C VAL A 139 -4.33 2.00 2.88
N MET A 140 -4.04 2.52 1.68
CA MET A 140 -2.69 2.85 1.24
C MET A 140 -2.00 3.79 2.24
N LYS A 141 -2.67 4.89 2.60
CA LYS A 141 -2.15 5.88 3.53
C LYS A 141 -1.87 5.25 4.90
N LYS A 142 -2.83 4.52 5.48
CA LYS A 142 -2.69 3.92 6.82
C LYS A 142 -1.55 2.90 6.88
N VAL A 143 -1.43 2.05 5.86
CA VAL A 143 -0.36 1.03 5.80
C VAL A 143 1.01 1.69 5.72
N ALA A 144 1.18 2.67 4.82
CA ALA A 144 2.47 3.31 4.64
C ALA A 144 2.84 4.26 5.80
N GLU A 145 1.87 4.99 6.38
CA GLU A 145 2.10 5.81 7.59
C GLU A 145 2.54 4.94 8.77
N ALA A 146 1.96 3.76 8.95
CA ALA A 146 2.39 2.83 9.98
C ALA A 146 3.87 2.42 9.78
N HIS A 147 4.28 2.13 8.54
CA HIS A 147 5.67 1.81 8.22
C HIS A 147 6.63 2.99 8.48
N VAL A 148 6.22 4.23 8.18
CA VAL A 148 6.99 5.44 8.52
C VAL A 148 7.23 5.51 10.03
N GLN A 149 6.21 5.28 10.85
CA GLN A 149 6.35 5.32 12.31
C GLN A 149 7.23 4.17 12.83
N GLU A 150 7.09 2.96 12.29
CA GLU A 150 7.95 1.82 12.63
C GLU A 150 9.43 2.15 12.37
N CYS A 151 9.74 2.70 11.19
CA CYS A 151 11.10 3.10 10.81
C CYS A 151 11.62 4.25 11.68
N TYR A 152 10.81 5.28 11.92
CA TYR A 152 11.18 6.40 12.79
C TYR A 152 11.52 5.94 14.21
N HIS A 153 10.67 5.11 14.82
CA HIS A 153 10.91 4.60 16.16
C HIS A 153 12.13 3.68 16.22
N LEU A 154 12.36 2.85 15.19
CA LEU A 154 13.54 2.01 15.11
C LEU A 154 14.82 2.84 15.00
N ALA A 155 14.84 3.80 14.06
CA ALA A 155 15.98 4.68 13.85
C ALA A 155 16.31 5.49 15.11
N LYS A 156 15.29 6.02 15.80
CA LYS A 156 15.46 6.76 17.05
C LYS A 156 16.06 5.90 18.16
N ARG A 157 15.64 4.64 18.30
CA ARG A 157 16.23 3.70 19.27
C ARG A 157 17.70 3.42 18.95
N ILE A 158 18.05 3.25 17.68
CA ILE A 158 19.44 3.01 17.25
C ILE A 158 20.29 4.24 17.54
N GLN A 159 19.84 5.43 17.13
CA GLN A 159 20.54 6.69 17.35
C GLN A 159 20.81 6.94 18.85
N GLN A 160 19.81 6.71 19.72
CA GLN A 160 19.99 6.82 21.17
C GLN A 160 21.01 5.83 21.73
N LYS A 161 20.99 4.57 21.26
CA LYS A 161 21.95 3.55 21.69
C LYS A 161 23.38 3.90 21.26
N SER A 162 23.56 4.41 20.04
CA SER A 162 24.86 4.85 19.53
C SER A 162 25.41 6.05 20.29
N THR A 163 24.56 7.03 20.64
CA THR A 163 24.97 8.19 21.46
C THR A 163 25.39 7.76 22.86
N THR A 164 24.66 6.86 23.53
CA THR A 164 25.03 6.37 24.88
C THR A 164 26.30 5.52 24.87
N ALA A 165 26.63 4.84 23.78
CA ALA A 165 27.87 4.07 23.65
C ALA A 165 29.11 4.94 23.32
N ALA A 166 28.90 6.18 22.87
CA ALA A 166 29.94 7.14 22.51
C ALA A 166 30.25 8.17 23.62
N VAL A 167 29.51 8.14 24.74
CA VAL A 167 29.71 8.96 25.95
C VAL A 167 30.26 8.07 27.06
#